data_AF-A0A8J8CUQ9-F1
#
_entry.id   AF-A0A8J8CUQ9-F1
#
_cell.length_a   1.000
_cell.length_b   1.000
_cell.length_c   1.000
_cell.angle_alpha   90.00
_cell.angle_beta   90.00
_cell.angle_gamma   90.00
#
_symmetry.space_group_name_H-M   'P 1'
#
loop_
_entity.id
_entity.type
_entity.pdbx_description
1 polymer ?
#
loop_
_entity_poly.entity_id
_entity_poly.type
_entity_poly.pdbx_seq_one_letter_code
_entity_poly.pdbx_strand_id
1 'polypeptide(L)'
;MVELACRTERRDGVTLVEAVVENDGGVTRRVRLESTLDGPAWPPRRRGVPVDDWNADAVARTLAPGERAGVGFASPAPPASPPVRVAESRRVEAGGEGDASGEGGEATDAADVVRRLGDPSPPRDAVPPSDPEAGAKAVAEATSEGNDGERDGTRHEGRAGTGDEGVPAPVAEWFAAVEERVEAAESCAAATTLPEATRAVEDAGDLAAVESALDRLAADAAALRAASRRSESLADRAEAVDGEVPVAALRTLS
;
A
#
# COMPACT_ATOMS: atom_id res chain seq x y z
N MET A 1 -15.95 25.08 20.78
CA MET A 1 -16.73 25.19 19.53
C MET A 1 -15.77 24.72 18.43
N VAL A 2 -16.08 24.85 17.14
CA VAL A 2 -15.10 24.60 16.07
C VAL A 2 -15.16 25.78 15.14
N GLU A 3 -14.03 26.42 14.92
CA GLU A 3 -13.90 27.56 14.01
C GLU A 3 -13.08 27.17 12.78
N LEU A 4 -13.38 27.83 11.66
CA LEU A 4 -12.76 27.55 10.36
C LEU A 4 -12.32 28.85 9.71
N ALA A 5 -11.03 28.97 9.41
CA ALA A 5 -10.47 30.04 8.61
C ALA A 5 -10.02 29.47 7.26
N CYS A 6 -10.45 30.08 6.14
CA CYS A 6 -10.15 29.58 4.80
C CYS A 6 -9.49 30.65 3.93
N ARG A 7 -8.62 30.21 3.04
CA ARG A 7 -8.03 30.99 1.95
C ARG A 7 -8.10 30.16 0.67
N THR A 8 -8.42 30.82 -0.44
CA THR A 8 -8.35 30.21 -1.77
C THR A 8 -7.43 31.01 -2.68
N GLU A 9 -6.78 30.31 -3.60
CA GLU A 9 -5.98 30.91 -4.64
C GLU A 9 -6.18 30.14 -5.94
N ARG A 10 -6.46 30.83 -7.05
CA ARG A 10 -6.61 30.20 -8.38
C ARG A 10 -5.37 30.45 -9.23
N ARG A 11 -4.78 29.40 -9.77
CA ARG A 11 -3.63 29.44 -10.69
C ARG A 11 -3.79 28.37 -11.77
N ASP A 12 -3.59 28.76 -13.03
CA ASP A 12 -3.57 27.83 -14.18
C ASP A 12 -4.76 26.86 -14.24
N GLY A 13 -5.96 27.35 -13.96
CA GLY A 13 -7.19 26.55 -13.95
C GLY A 13 -7.41 25.70 -12.71
N VAL A 14 -6.49 25.70 -11.76
CA VAL A 14 -6.56 24.97 -10.48
C VAL A 14 -6.85 25.95 -9.34
N THR A 15 -7.78 25.59 -8.47
CA THR A 15 -8.03 26.29 -7.20
C THR A 15 -7.33 25.56 -6.08
N LEU A 16 -6.39 26.24 -5.43
CA LEU A 16 -5.76 25.81 -4.18
C LEU A 16 -6.61 26.34 -3.03
N VAL A 17 -6.88 25.47 -2.06
CA VAL A 17 -7.64 25.77 -0.85
C VAL A 17 -6.76 25.46 0.35
N GLU A 18 -6.64 26.44 1.24
CA GLU A 18 -6.00 26.35 2.54
C GLU A 18 -7.06 26.61 3.61
N ALA A 19 -7.20 25.72 4.58
CA ALA A 19 -8.10 25.86 5.70
C ALA A 19 -7.38 25.56 7.02
N VAL A 20 -7.69 26.34 8.05
CA VAL A 20 -7.26 26.09 9.43
C VAL A 20 -8.51 25.85 10.25
N VAL A 21 -8.58 24.69 10.88
CA VAL A 21 -9.64 24.34 11.82
C VAL A 21 -9.12 24.44 13.25
N GLU A 22 -9.89 25.10 14.12
CA GLU A 22 -9.55 25.32 15.53
C GLU A 22 -10.64 24.78 16.43
N ASN A 23 -10.24 24.08 17.51
CA ASN A 23 -11.14 23.71 18.59
C ASN A 23 -10.96 24.65 19.78
N ASP A 24 -11.71 25.75 19.82
CA ASP A 24 -11.78 26.70 20.95
C ASP A 24 -12.58 26.15 22.16
N GLY A 25 -13.07 24.90 22.08
CA GLY A 25 -13.80 24.26 23.15
C GLY A 25 -12.90 23.56 24.18
N GLY A 26 -13.43 23.35 25.39
CA GLY A 26 -12.73 22.64 26.47
C GLY A 26 -12.72 21.11 26.38
N VAL A 27 -13.15 20.52 25.25
CA VAL A 27 -13.25 19.06 25.08
C VAL A 27 -12.68 18.64 23.73
N THR A 28 -12.10 17.44 23.64
CA THR A 28 -11.63 16.87 22.36
C THR A 28 -12.77 16.69 21.38
N ARG A 29 -12.53 17.02 20.11
CA ARG A 29 -13.54 16.93 19.04
C ARG A 29 -12.99 16.19 17.83
N ARG A 30 -13.81 15.30 17.26
CA ARG A 30 -13.61 14.79 15.90
C ARG A 30 -14.45 15.60 14.93
N VAL A 31 -13.82 16.17 13.93
CA VAL A 31 -14.43 17.05 12.93
C VAL A 31 -14.26 16.45 11.55
N ARG A 32 -15.32 16.49 10.74
CA ARG A 32 -15.28 16.16 9.32
C ARG A 32 -15.44 17.44 8.52
N LEU A 33 -14.46 17.73 7.67
CA LEU A 33 -14.44 18.89 6.79
C LEU A 33 -14.68 18.42 5.36
N GLU A 34 -15.51 19.15 4.61
CA GLU A 34 -15.84 18.84 3.22
C GLU A 34 -15.57 20.03 2.30
N SER A 35 -15.04 19.75 1.11
CA SER A 35 -14.99 20.71 0.02
C SER A 35 -16.41 21.10 -0.40
N THR A 36 -16.63 22.38 -0.69
CA THR A 36 -17.89 22.89 -1.27
C THR A 36 -17.77 23.19 -2.75
N LEU A 37 -16.58 23.02 -3.33
CA LEU A 37 -16.30 23.27 -4.73
C LEU A 37 -17.01 22.23 -5.60
N ASP A 38 -17.54 22.67 -6.75
CA ASP A 38 -18.24 21.83 -7.71
C ASP A 38 -17.26 21.03 -8.59
N GLY A 39 -16.48 20.17 -7.94
CA GLY A 39 -15.47 19.34 -8.58
C GLY A 39 -14.68 18.52 -7.56
N PRO A 40 -13.86 17.56 -8.04
CA PRO A 40 -13.12 16.68 -7.14
C PRO A 40 -12.13 17.46 -6.29
N ALA A 41 -11.96 17.04 -5.04
CA ALA A 41 -10.84 17.45 -4.22
C ALA A 41 -9.60 16.62 -4.58
N TRP A 42 -8.48 17.29 -4.78
CA TRP A 42 -7.18 16.71 -4.99
C TRP A 42 -6.36 16.92 -3.72
N PRO A 43 -6.34 15.94 -2.81
CA PRO A 43 -5.59 16.07 -1.58
C PRO A 43 -4.08 16.15 -1.87
N PRO A 44 -3.29 16.74 -0.95
CA PRO A 44 -1.85 16.64 -0.97
C PRO A 44 -1.46 15.17 -1.02
N ARG A 45 -0.55 14.81 -1.92
CA ARG A 45 -0.08 13.43 -2.08
C ARG A 45 1.38 13.31 -1.68
N ARG A 46 1.71 12.26 -0.93
CA ARG A 46 3.10 11.84 -0.67
C ARG A 46 3.32 10.53 -1.42
N ARG A 47 4.22 10.56 -2.42
CA ARG A 47 4.51 9.41 -3.31
C ARG A 47 3.25 8.84 -4.00
N GLY A 48 2.35 9.72 -4.45
CA GLY A 48 1.11 9.34 -5.17
C GLY A 48 -0.10 9.00 -4.29
N VAL A 49 0.10 8.77 -3.00
CA VAL A 49 -0.98 8.47 -2.04
C VAL A 49 -1.41 9.77 -1.35
N PRO A 50 -2.72 10.04 -1.23
CA PRO A 50 -3.21 11.13 -0.38
C PRO A 50 -2.60 11.06 1.04
N VAL A 51 -2.26 12.22 1.62
CA VAL A 51 -1.87 12.28 3.04
C VAL A 51 -3.04 11.77 3.89
N ASP A 52 -2.71 11.12 5.01
CA ASP A 52 -3.65 10.43 5.89
C ASP A 52 -4.87 11.31 6.29
N ASP A 53 -6.00 10.63 6.48
CA ASP A 53 -7.36 11.12 6.81
C ASP A 53 -8.22 11.72 5.69
N TRP A 54 -7.77 11.68 4.42
CA TRP A 54 -8.59 12.08 3.27
C TRP A 54 -9.44 10.94 2.71
N ASN A 55 -10.73 11.18 2.47
CA ASN A 55 -11.62 10.31 1.72
C ASN A 55 -12.42 11.13 0.70
N ALA A 56 -12.15 10.90 -0.59
CA ALA A 56 -12.73 11.63 -1.73
C ALA A 56 -12.64 13.16 -1.59
N ASP A 57 -13.69 13.82 -1.10
CA ASP A 57 -13.87 15.26 -0.94
C ASP A 57 -13.85 15.72 0.53
N ALA A 58 -13.61 14.80 1.47
CA ALA A 58 -13.67 15.05 2.89
C ALA A 58 -12.35 14.70 3.59
N VAL A 59 -12.07 15.38 4.71
CA VAL A 59 -10.99 15.05 5.63
C VAL A 59 -11.48 15.04 7.07
N ALA A 60 -11.06 14.05 7.83
CA ALA A 60 -11.35 13.96 9.27
C ALA A 60 -10.16 14.46 10.09
N ARG A 61 -10.42 15.19 11.18
CA ARG A 61 -9.40 15.57 12.16
C ARG A 61 -9.91 15.35 13.57
N THR A 62 -9.05 14.90 14.46
CA THR A 62 -9.30 14.90 15.90
C THR A 62 -8.48 16.03 16.51
N LEU A 63 -9.13 16.92 17.25
CA LEU A 63 -8.55 18.13 17.82
C LEU A 63 -8.74 18.13 19.33
N ALA A 64 -7.65 18.16 20.08
CA ALA A 64 -7.64 18.42 21.52
C ALA A 64 -8.19 19.84 21.84
N PRO A 65 -8.55 20.13 23.10
CA PRO A 65 -8.91 21.48 23.50
C PRO A 65 -7.82 22.50 23.15
N GLY A 66 -8.17 23.57 22.43
CA GLY A 66 -7.24 24.60 21.97
C GLY A 66 -6.38 24.22 20.77
N GLU A 67 -6.52 23.01 20.22
CA GLU A 67 -5.71 22.56 19.08
C GLU A 67 -6.16 23.21 17.75
N ARG A 68 -5.19 23.48 16.89
CA ARG A 68 -5.36 23.99 15.53
C ARG A 68 -4.72 23.03 14.54
N ALA A 69 -5.42 22.69 13.46
CA ALA A 69 -4.90 21.84 12.39
C ALA A 69 -5.07 22.48 11.01
N GLY A 70 -4.03 22.37 10.18
CA GLY A 70 -4.06 22.77 8.78
C GLY A 70 -4.64 21.69 7.88
N VAL A 71 -5.43 22.11 6.90
CA VAL A 71 -5.98 21.30 5.82
C VAL A 71 -5.74 22.04 4.51
N GLY A 72 -5.19 21.36 3.51
CA GLY A 72 -5.04 21.92 2.18
C GLY A 72 -5.46 20.92 1.12
N PHE A 73 -5.99 21.40 0.00
CA PHE A 73 -6.28 20.59 -1.20
C PHE A 73 -6.32 21.47 -2.45
N ALA A 74 -6.34 20.84 -3.61
CA ALA A 74 -6.56 21.49 -4.89
C ALA A 74 -7.87 21.01 -5.53
N SER A 75 -8.42 21.77 -6.47
CA SER A 75 -9.57 21.35 -7.27
C SER A 75 -9.53 22.00 -8.65
N PRO A 76 -9.97 21.33 -9.73
CA PRO A 76 -10.13 21.99 -11.04
C PRO A 76 -11.31 22.99 -11.05
N ALA A 77 -12.23 22.87 -10.09
CA ALA A 77 -13.41 23.72 -10.01
C ALA A 77 -13.04 25.19 -9.68
N PRO A 78 -13.84 26.17 -10.13
CA PRO A 78 -13.76 27.56 -9.68
C PRO A 78 -13.83 27.69 -8.15
N PRO A 79 -13.20 28.71 -7.54
CA PRO A 79 -13.28 28.93 -6.10
C PRO A 79 -14.72 29.25 -5.67
N ALA A 80 -15.15 28.68 -4.55
CA ALA A 80 -16.42 28.94 -3.89
C ALA A 80 -16.21 29.60 -2.51
N SER A 81 -17.25 30.22 -1.96
CA SER A 81 -17.23 30.82 -0.61
C SER A 81 -18.45 30.38 0.21
N PRO A 82 -18.25 29.72 1.38
CA PRO A 82 -16.97 29.24 1.90
C PRO A 82 -16.47 28.05 1.06
N PRO A 83 -15.15 27.87 0.86
CA PRO A 83 -14.58 26.77 0.07
C PRO A 83 -14.58 25.41 0.80
N VAL A 84 -14.75 25.45 2.12
CA VAL A 84 -14.78 24.29 3.02
C VAL A 84 -15.89 24.51 4.04
N ARG A 85 -16.58 23.45 4.42
CA ARG A 85 -17.56 23.46 5.52
C ARG A 85 -17.25 22.38 6.56
N VAL A 86 -17.67 22.61 7.79
CA VAL A 86 -17.70 21.56 8.82
C VAL A 86 -18.99 20.75 8.60
N ALA A 87 -18.84 19.53 8.08
CA ALA A 87 -19.97 18.63 7.84
C ALA A 87 -20.41 17.91 9.13
N GLU A 88 -19.47 17.58 10.00
CA GLU A 88 -19.73 16.92 11.28
C GLU A 88 -18.77 17.42 12.35
N SER A 89 -19.27 17.55 13.60
CA SER A 89 -18.43 17.79 14.78
C SER A 89 -19.00 17.00 15.96
N ARG A 90 -18.25 16.00 16.43
CA ARG A 90 -18.61 15.20 17.62
C ARG A 90 -17.57 15.31 18.71
N ARG A 91 -18.00 15.25 19.97
CA ARG A 91 -17.09 15.16 21.12
C ARG A 91 -16.49 13.75 21.17
N VAL A 92 -15.24 13.66 21.61
CA VAL A 92 -14.54 12.38 21.84
C VAL A 92 -14.14 12.35 23.31
N GLU A 93 -14.56 11.33 24.04
CA GLU A 93 -14.17 11.12 25.43
C GLU A 93 -12.69 10.72 25.48
N ALA A 94 -11.92 11.31 26.40
CA ALA A 94 -10.52 10.99 26.58
C ALA A 94 -10.39 9.57 27.14
N GLY A 95 -10.04 8.60 26.29
CA GLY A 95 -9.83 7.19 26.67
C GLY A 95 -10.25 6.14 25.65
N GLY A 96 -10.77 6.51 24.47
CA GLY A 96 -11.08 5.55 23.40
C GLY A 96 -10.05 5.62 22.27
N GLU A 97 -9.07 4.74 22.26
CA GLU A 97 -8.34 4.39 21.04
C GLU A 97 -9.34 3.72 20.08
N GLY A 98 -9.65 4.44 19.00
CA GLY A 98 -10.29 3.91 17.79
C GLY A 98 -11.73 3.44 17.92
N ASP A 99 -12.67 4.19 17.34
CA ASP A 99 -13.60 3.51 16.43
C ASP A 99 -14.13 4.42 15.33
N ALA A 100 -14.04 3.86 14.13
CA ALA A 100 -14.67 4.31 12.92
C ALA A 100 -16.19 4.18 13.03
N SER A 101 -16.92 4.94 12.20
CA SER A 101 -18.29 4.63 11.78
C SER A 101 -19.31 4.31 12.88
N GLY A 102 -20.10 5.33 13.27
CA GLY A 102 -21.36 5.06 13.95
C GLY A 102 -22.41 4.54 12.98
N GLU A 103 -22.88 3.32 13.20
CA GLU A 103 -24.29 2.91 13.14
C GLU A 103 -24.44 1.69 14.06
N GLY A 104 -25.50 1.67 14.88
CA GLY A 104 -25.59 0.89 16.12
C GLY A 104 -25.25 -0.59 16.01
N GLY A 105 -24.27 -1.01 16.80
CA GLY A 105 -23.94 -2.41 17.04
C GLY A 105 -22.92 -2.47 18.16
N GLU A 106 -23.23 -3.25 19.18
CA GLU A 106 -22.35 -3.72 20.26
C GLU A 106 -20.89 -3.87 19.78
N ALA A 107 -19.93 -3.28 20.51
CA ALA A 107 -18.51 -3.30 20.17
C ALA A 107 -18.09 -4.74 19.84
N THR A 108 -17.96 -5.02 18.56
CA THR A 108 -17.67 -6.34 18.04
C THR A 108 -16.17 -6.37 17.88
N ASP A 109 -15.52 -7.14 18.76
CA ASP A 109 -14.12 -7.49 18.61
C ASP A 109 -13.86 -7.94 17.16
N ALA A 110 -12.69 -7.64 16.59
CA ALA A 110 -12.33 -8.07 15.24
C ALA A 110 -12.52 -9.60 15.09
N ALA A 111 -12.30 -10.35 16.18
CA ALA A 111 -12.59 -11.78 16.24
C ALA A 111 -14.10 -12.12 16.15
N ASP A 112 -15.01 -11.29 16.70
CA ASP A 112 -16.46 -11.44 16.54
C ASP A 112 -16.89 -11.17 15.09
N VAL A 113 -16.29 -10.16 14.44
CA VAL A 113 -16.58 -9.82 13.04
C VAL A 113 -16.17 -10.99 12.13
N VAL A 114 -14.95 -11.53 12.31
CA VAL A 114 -14.45 -12.69 11.55
C VAL A 114 -15.34 -13.91 11.77
N ARG A 115 -15.78 -14.17 13.01
CA ARG A 115 -16.70 -15.29 13.31
C ARG A 115 -18.07 -15.12 12.64
N ARG A 116 -18.54 -13.88 12.49
CA ARG A 116 -19.83 -13.54 11.86
C ARG A 116 -19.79 -13.63 10.34
N LEU A 117 -18.63 -13.39 9.74
CA LEU A 117 -18.36 -13.61 8.31
C LEU A 117 -18.35 -15.10 7.93
N GLY A 118 -18.15 -15.99 8.91
CA GLY A 118 -18.19 -17.44 8.70
C GLY A 118 -16.91 -17.99 8.06
N ASP A 119 -16.92 -19.29 7.76
CA ASP A 119 -15.81 -19.96 7.08
C ASP A 119 -15.75 -19.50 5.62
N PRO A 120 -14.67 -18.82 5.19
CA PRO A 120 -14.52 -18.34 3.82
C PRO A 120 -14.18 -19.46 2.83
N SER A 121 -14.16 -20.72 3.28
CA SER A 121 -13.89 -21.86 2.40
C SER A 121 -14.90 -21.90 1.25
N PRO A 122 -14.44 -21.89 0.00
CA PRO A 122 -15.33 -22.04 -1.15
C PRO A 122 -16.06 -23.39 -1.06
N PRO A 123 -17.27 -23.53 -1.62
CA PRO A 123 -17.99 -24.79 -1.58
C PRO A 123 -17.15 -25.91 -2.22
N ARG A 124 -17.30 -27.14 -1.72
CA ARG A 124 -16.37 -28.27 -1.98
C ARG A 124 -16.17 -28.60 -3.46
N ASP A 125 -17.11 -28.24 -4.30
CA ASP A 125 -17.13 -28.38 -5.76
C ASP A 125 -16.34 -27.29 -6.50
N ALA A 126 -16.03 -26.17 -5.84
CA ALA A 126 -15.12 -25.13 -6.33
C ALA A 126 -13.65 -25.40 -5.99
N VAL A 127 -13.35 -26.48 -5.25
CA VAL A 127 -11.98 -26.94 -4.97
C VAL A 127 -11.69 -28.14 -5.88
N PRO A 128 -10.77 -28.03 -6.85
CA PRO A 128 -10.36 -29.19 -7.65
C PRO A 128 -9.79 -30.28 -6.71
N PRO A 129 -10.10 -31.56 -6.94
CA PRO A 129 -9.63 -32.63 -6.08
C PRO A 129 -8.10 -32.63 -6.08
N SER A 130 -7.51 -32.55 -4.89
CA SER A 130 -6.07 -32.71 -4.73
C SER A 130 -5.67 -34.12 -5.17
N ASP A 131 -4.87 -34.20 -6.23
CA ASP A 131 -4.37 -35.44 -6.78
C ASP A 131 -3.38 -36.06 -5.77
N PRO A 132 -3.66 -37.23 -5.17
CA PRO A 132 -2.82 -37.80 -4.13
C PRO A 132 -1.43 -38.26 -4.63
N GLU A 133 -1.17 -38.23 -5.95
CA GLU A 133 0.15 -38.55 -6.52
C GLU A 133 1.15 -37.39 -6.53
N ALA A 134 0.72 -36.14 -6.32
CA ALA A 134 1.62 -34.98 -6.33
C ALA A 134 2.48 -34.85 -5.06
N GLY A 135 2.08 -35.50 -3.95
CA GLY A 135 2.80 -35.42 -2.66
C GLY A 135 3.99 -36.38 -2.52
N ALA A 136 4.16 -37.36 -3.41
CA ALA A 136 5.15 -38.44 -3.24
C ALA A 136 6.40 -38.33 -4.12
N LYS A 137 6.45 -37.40 -5.09
CA LYS A 137 7.58 -37.27 -6.03
C LYS A 137 8.62 -36.19 -5.67
N ALA A 138 8.48 -35.50 -4.54
CA ALA A 138 9.43 -34.44 -4.15
C ALA A 138 10.69 -34.94 -3.42
N VAL A 139 10.83 -36.25 -3.14
CA VAL A 139 11.96 -36.77 -2.32
C VAL A 139 12.61 -38.04 -2.88
N ALA A 140 12.75 -38.19 -4.20
CA ALA A 140 13.68 -39.18 -4.74
C ALA A 140 13.89 -38.98 -6.25
N GLU A 141 14.81 -38.09 -6.65
CA GLU A 141 15.58 -38.27 -7.90
C GLU A 141 16.75 -37.28 -7.93
N ALA A 142 17.65 -37.45 -6.96
CA ALA A 142 19.06 -37.11 -7.13
C ALA A 142 19.80 -38.43 -7.37
N THR A 143 20.12 -38.77 -8.61
CA THR A 143 21.35 -39.45 -9.05
C THR A 143 21.31 -39.77 -10.56
N SER A 144 22.15 -39.04 -11.30
CA SER A 144 22.98 -39.44 -12.45
C SER A 144 22.44 -40.43 -13.50
N GLU A 145 22.42 -40.00 -14.77
CA GLU A 145 23.38 -40.46 -15.79
C GLU A 145 23.25 -39.61 -17.07
N GLY A 146 24.38 -39.26 -17.67
CA GLY A 146 24.48 -38.26 -18.74
C GLY A 146 24.28 -38.78 -20.17
N ASN A 147 24.17 -37.84 -21.11
CA ASN A 147 24.73 -37.99 -22.46
C ASN A 147 24.88 -36.62 -23.13
N ASP A 148 26.02 -36.45 -23.79
CA ASP A 148 26.49 -35.29 -24.52
C ASP A 148 25.63 -34.93 -25.74
N GLY A 149 25.52 -33.63 -25.99
CA GLY A 149 24.81 -33.06 -27.14
C GLY A 149 25.10 -31.58 -27.33
N GLU A 150 26.35 -31.27 -27.67
CA GLU A 150 26.84 -29.98 -28.15
C GLU A 150 25.92 -29.38 -29.24
N ARG A 151 25.37 -28.17 -29.03
CA ARG A 151 25.46 -27.04 -29.98
C ARG A 151 24.77 -25.75 -29.52
N ASP A 152 25.61 -24.72 -29.61
CA ASP A 152 25.34 -23.33 -29.99
C ASP A 152 24.89 -22.35 -28.91
N GLY A 153 25.92 -21.76 -28.28
CA GLY A 153 25.80 -20.66 -27.36
C GLY A 153 25.24 -19.41 -28.01
N THR A 154 24.14 -18.91 -27.48
CA THR A 154 23.97 -17.48 -27.26
C THR A 154 23.68 -17.27 -25.79
N ARG A 155 24.79 -17.21 -25.05
CA ARG A 155 24.87 -16.91 -23.63
C ARG A 155 24.54 -15.43 -23.43
N HIS A 156 23.30 -15.11 -23.06
CA HIS A 156 23.04 -13.86 -22.34
C HIS A 156 23.45 -14.04 -20.88
N GLU A 157 24.76 -14.12 -20.65
CA GLU A 157 25.33 -13.81 -19.35
C GLU A 157 25.37 -12.29 -19.23
N GLY A 158 24.60 -11.76 -18.28
CA GLY A 158 24.58 -10.33 -18.06
C GLY A 158 23.61 -9.80 -17.02
N ARG A 159 23.16 -10.59 -16.04
CA ARG A 159 22.71 -10.01 -14.78
C ARG A 159 23.31 -10.81 -13.63
N ALA A 160 24.61 -10.61 -13.42
CA ALA A 160 25.22 -10.88 -12.14
C ALA A 160 24.43 -10.06 -11.10
N GLY A 161 23.58 -10.74 -10.34
CA GLY A 161 22.87 -10.17 -9.20
C GLY A 161 23.89 -9.76 -8.15
N THR A 162 24.38 -8.53 -8.23
CA THR A 162 25.21 -7.92 -7.18
C THR A 162 24.37 -7.10 -6.19
N GLY A 163 23.05 -7.37 -6.13
CA GLY A 163 22.10 -6.60 -5.32
C GLY A 163 21.52 -7.35 -4.12
N ASP A 164 21.71 -8.66 -4.03
CA ASP A 164 21.06 -9.50 -3.01
C ASP A 164 21.97 -9.82 -1.80
N GLU A 165 23.23 -9.38 -1.84
CA GLU A 165 24.19 -9.62 -0.77
C GLU A 165 23.77 -8.84 0.50
N GLY A 166 23.07 -9.53 1.40
CA GLY A 166 22.53 -8.96 2.65
C GLY A 166 21.01 -8.99 2.76
N VAL A 167 20.28 -9.46 1.75
CA VAL A 167 18.82 -9.59 1.80
C VAL A 167 18.43 -10.94 2.42
N PRO A 168 17.50 -10.98 3.40
CA PRO A 168 17.00 -12.24 3.94
C PRO A 168 16.30 -13.08 2.87
N ALA A 169 16.51 -14.40 2.88
CA ALA A 169 15.94 -15.33 1.88
C ALA A 169 14.43 -15.12 1.59
N PRO A 170 13.55 -14.91 2.59
CA PRO A 170 12.13 -14.66 2.30
C PRO A 170 11.86 -13.39 1.47
N VAL A 171 12.72 -12.37 1.60
CA VAL A 171 12.61 -11.12 0.85
C VAL A 171 13.17 -11.31 -0.57
N ALA A 172 14.25 -12.07 -0.73
CA ALA A 172 14.78 -12.44 -2.04
C ALA A 172 13.80 -13.29 -2.85
N GLU A 173 13.17 -14.28 -2.22
CA GLU A 173 12.10 -15.09 -2.82
C GLU A 173 10.91 -14.24 -3.25
N TRP A 174 10.52 -13.27 -2.41
CA TRP A 174 9.46 -12.33 -2.75
C TRP A 174 9.83 -11.47 -3.96
N PHE A 175 11.06 -10.93 -4.03
CA PHE A 175 11.52 -10.17 -5.19
C PHE A 175 11.54 -11.01 -6.46
N ALA A 176 12.06 -12.23 -6.41
CA ALA A 176 12.08 -13.15 -7.55
C ALA A 176 10.66 -13.38 -8.10
N ALA A 177 9.69 -13.61 -7.23
CA ALA A 177 8.30 -13.79 -7.64
C ALA A 177 7.71 -12.53 -8.30
N VAL A 178 8.11 -11.33 -7.87
CA VAL A 178 7.69 -10.07 -8.51
C VAL A 178 8.38 -9.88 -9.86
N GLU A 179 9.68 -10.19 -9.95
CA GLU A 179 10.45 -10.13 -11.20
C GLU A 179 9.83 -11.06 -12.26
N GLU A 180 9.49 -12.29 -11.93
CA GLU A 180 8.80 -13.21 -12.84
C GLU A 180 7.48 -12.63 -13.38
N ARG A 181 6.69 -11.97 -12.53
CA ARG A 181 5.43 -11.34 -12.95
C ARG A 181 5.65 -10.12 -13.85
N VAL A 182 6.70 -9.34 -13.58
CA VAL A 182 7.11 -8.22 -14.44
C VAL A 182 7.54 -8.74 -15.81
N GLU A 183 8.41 -9.76 -15.84
CA GLU A 183 8.92 -10.36 -17.08
C GLU A 183 7.81 -10.96 -17.94
N ALA A 184 6.82 -11.61 -17.33
CA ALA A 184 5.64 -12.12 -18.04
C ALA A 184 4.82 -10.99 -18.68
N ALA A 185 4.58 -9.90 -17.95
CA ALA A 185 3.86 -8.73 -18.45
C ALA A 185 4.62 -8.01 -19.57
N GLU A 186 5.94 -7.86 -19.43
CA GLU A 186 6.82 -7.27 -20.43
C GLU A 186 6.87 -8.12 -21.70
N SER A 187 6.95 -9.44 -21.58
CA SER A 187 6.93 -10.37 -22.72
C SER A 187 5.62 -10.29 -23.50
N CYS A 188 4.49 -10.19 -22.81
CA CYS A 188 3.19 -9.97 -23.45
C CYS A 188 3.12 -8.61 -24.16
N ALA A 189 3.66 -7.55 -23.55
CA ALA A 189 3.65 -6.20 -24.11
C ALA A 189 4.60 -6.05 -25.31
N ALA A 190 5.68 -6.83 -25.36
CA ALA A 190 6.67 -6.81 -26.44
C ALA A 190 6.23 -7.60 -27.69
N ALA A 191 5.22 -8.47 -27.58
CA ALA A 191 4.74 -9.27 -28.70
C ALA A 191 4.11 -8.37 -29.79
N THR A 192 4.63 -8.47 -31.01
CA THR A 192 4.15 -7.68 -32.17
C THR A 192 3.40 -8.53 -33.19
N THR A 193 3.51 -9.85 -33.07
CA THR A 193 2.85 -10.82 -33.94
C THR A 193 1.99 -11.80 -33.13
N LEU A 194 0.99 -12.41 -33.78
CA LEU A 194 0.13 -13.40 -33.13
C LEU A 194 0.91 -14.60 -32.57
N PRO A 195 1.90 -15.19 -33.27
CA PRO A 195 2.70 -16.29 -32.70
C PRO A 195 3.54 -15.90 -31.48
N GLU A 196 4.05 -14.66 -31.43
CA GLU A 196 4.75 -14.14 -30.26
C GLU A 196 3.81 -13.98 -29.07
N ALA A 197 2.61 -13.44 -29.31
CA ALA A 197 1.60 -13.27 -28.27
C ALA A 197 1.11 -14.62 -27.72
N THR A 198 0.88 -15.61 -28.60
CA THR A 198 0.52 -16.97 -28.18
C THR A 198 1.61 -17.59 -27.31
N ARG A 199 2.89 -17.49 -27.72
CA ARG A 199 4.00 -18.01 -26.91
C ARG A 199 4.09 -17.32 -25.55
N ALA A 200 3.97 -16.00 -25.51
CA ALA A 200 4.04 -15.24 -24.24
C ALA A 200 2.92 -15.65 -23.27
N VAL A 201 1.72 -15.95 -23.78
CA VAL A 201 0.60 -16.45 -22.97
C VAL A 201 0.83 -17.90 -22.52
N GLU A 202 1.38 -18.76 -23.38
CA GLU A 202 1.74 -20.15 -23.02
C GLU A 202 2.84 -20.20 -21.96
N ASP A 203 3.88 -19.35 -22.08
CA ASP A 203 4.97 -19.25 -21.10
C ASP A 203 4.45 -18.76 -19.73
N ALA A 204 3.43 -17.89 -19.73
CA ALA A 204 2.71 -17.47 -18.53
C ALA A 204 1.70 -18.52 -18.00
N GLY A 205 1.53 -19.64 -18.70
CA GLY A 205 0.59 -20.72 -18.39
C GLY A 205 -0.69 -20.63 -19.22
N ASP A 206 -1.46 -19.57 -19.04
CA ASP A 206 -2.67 -19.28 -19.84
C ASP A 206 -3.06 -17.80 -19.77
N LEU A 207 -4.11 -17.41 -20.50
CA LEU A 207 -4.58 -16.02 -20.54
C LEU A 207 -5.10 -15.54 -19.16
N ALA A 208 -5.76 -16.40 -18.40
CA ALA A 208 -6.28 -16.04 -17.08
C ALA A 208 -5.14 -15.80 -16.07
N ALA A 209 -4.04 -16.53 -16.21
CA ALA A 209 -2.82 -16.34 -15.45
C ALA A 209 -2.15 -14.99 -15.79
N VAL A 210 -2.12 -14.59 -17.06
CA VAL A 210 -1.64 -13.26 -17.49
C VAL A 210 -2.51 -12.15 -16.88
N GLU A 211 -3.84 -12.25 -17.00
CA GLU A 211 -4.77 -11.27 -16.40
C GLU A 211 -4.57 -11.15 -14.89
N SER A 212 -4.48 -12.30 -14.19
CA SER A 212 -4.23 -12.34 -12.75
C SER A 212 -2.85 -11.78 -12.36
N ALA A 213 -1.84 -11.94 -13.22
CA ALA A 213 -0.51 -11.38 -13.02
C ALA A 213 -0.52 -9.85 -13.15
N LEU A 214 -1.25 -9.30 -14.13
CA LEU A 214 -1.41 -7.86 -14.32
C LEU A 214 -2.13 -7.19 -13.15
N ASP A 215 -3.20 -7.80 -12.63
CA ASP A 215 -3.89 -7.31 -11.43
C ASP A 215 -2.97 -7.31 -10.21
N ARG A 216 -2.16 -8.37 -10.05
CA ARG A 216 -1.16 -8.45 -8.98
C ARG A 216 -0.04 -7.42 -9.13
N LEU A 217 0.36 -7.08 -10.35
CA LEU A 217 1.48 -6.16 -10.59
C LEU A 217 1.25 -4.77 -9.98
N ALA A 218 0.01 -4.29 -9.98
CA ALA A 218 -0.35 -3.03 -9.31
C ALA A 218 -0.14 -3.11 -7.79
N ALA A 219 -0.53 -4.23 -7.18
CA ALA A 219 -0.31 -4.50 -5.76
C ALA A 219 1.17 -4.68 -5.43
N ASP A 220 1.93 -5.39 -6.27
CA ASP A 220 3.37 -5.57 -6.13
C ASP A 220 4.10 -4.23 -6.17
N ALA A 221 3.76 -3.37 -7.13
CA ALA A 221 4.34 -2.04 -7.22
C ALA A 221 4.02 -1.18 -5.97
N ALA A 222 2.86 -1.35 -5.35
CA ALA A 222 2.55 -0.69 -4.08
C ALA A 222 3.37 -1.26 -2.92
N ALA A 223 3.50 -2.58 -2.85
CA ALA A 223 4.25 -3.31 -1.82
C ALA A 223 5.75 -3.00 -1.88
N LEU A 224 6.37 -3.04 -3.07
CA LEU A 224 7.77 -2.65 -3.28
C LEU A 224 8.06 -1.22 -2.80
N ARG A 225 7.19 -0.27 -3.15
CA ARG A 225 7.34 1.12 -2.70
C ARG A 225 7.18 1.26 -1.18
N ALA A 226 6.31 0.46 -0.56
CA ALA A 226 6.14 0.45 0.90
C ALA A 226 7.37 -0.13 1.60
N ALA A 227 7.89 -1.26 1.10
CA ALA A 227 9.11 -1.88 1.58
C ALA A 227 10.31 -0.91 1.50
N SER A 228 10.51 -0.24 0.35
CA SER A 228 11.58 0.75 0.18
C SER A 228 11.55 1.85 1.25
N ARG A 229 10.41 2.54 1.48
CA ARG A 229 10.39 3.59 2.53
C ARG A 229 10.55 3.04 3.94
N ARG A 230 10.06 1.83 4.20
CA ARG A 230 10.25 1.20 5.51
C ARG A 230 11.73 0.91 5.76
N SER A 231 12.43 0.40 4.75
CA SER A 231 13.87 0.14 4.79
C SER A 231 14.68 1.44 4.94
N GLU A 232 14.38 2.47 4.14
CA GLU A 232 14.98 3.81 4.27
C GLU A 232 14.81 4.37 5.69
N SER A 233 13.58 4.37 6.20
CA SER A 233 13.29 4.87 7.56
C SER A 233 13.98 4.08 8.66
N LEU A 234 14.20 2.77 8.47
CA LEU A 234 14.97 1.96 9.41
C LEU A 234 16.46 2.25 9.36
N ALA A 235 17.01 2.41 8.16
CA ALA A 235 18.40 2.76 7.97
C ALA A 235 18.71 4.12 8.63
N ASP A 236 17.91 5.16 8.33
CA ASP A 236 18.06 6.50 8.93
C ASP A 236 18.03 6.45 10.47
N ARG A 237 17.10 5.66 11.03
CA ARG A 237 16.99 5.49 12.49
C ARG A 237 18.14 4.72 13.09
N ALA A 238 18.64 3.69 12.40
CA ALA A 238 19.79 2.93 12.86
C ALA A 238 21.06 3.80 12.88
N GLU A 239 21.28 4.59 11.84
CA GLU A 239 22.39 5.53 11.74
C GLU A 239 22.34 6.61 12.81
N ALA A 240 21.15 7.16 13.10
CA ALA A 240 20.98 8.14 14.19
C ALA A 240 21.35 7.56 15.57
N VAL A 241 21.06 6.28 15.81
CA VAL A 241 21.30 5.64 17.11
C VAL A 241 22.76 5.17 17.27
N ASP A 242 23.43 4.77 16.19
CA ASP A 242 24.81 4.25 16.22
C ASP A 242 25.81 5.23 16.88
N GLY A 243 25.58 6.54 16.75
CA GLY A 243 26.39 7.58 17.39
C GLY A 243 25.96 7.99 18.81
N GLU A 244 24.73 7.65 19.24
CA GLU A 244 24.13 8.16 20.47
C GLU A 244 24.17 7.17 21.63
N VAL A 245 24.32 5.87 21.38
CA VAL A 245 24.37 4.86 22.44
C VAL A 245 25.76 4.85 23.08
N PRO A 246 25.91 5.20 24.38
CA PRO A 246 27.22 5.26 25.03
C PRO A 246 27.66 3.85 25.46
N VAL A 247 27.88 2.95 24.49
CA VAL A 247 28.21 1.54 24.72
C VAL A 247 29.44 1.39 25.62
N ALA A 248 30.42 2.29 25.50
CA ALA A 248 31.60 2.29 26.36
C ALA A 248 31.27 2.58 27.84
N ALA A 249 30.37 3.52 28.11
CA ALA A 249 29.94 3.82 29.48
C ALA A 249 29.07 2.69 30.06
N LEU A 250 28.24 2.05 29.24
CA LEU A 250 27.44 0.90 29.68
C LEU A 250 28.33 -0.31 30.02
N ARG A 251 29.41 -0.55 29.27
CA ARG A 251 30.38 -1.62 29.58
C ARG A 251 31.13 -1.40 30.90
N THR A 252 31.24 -0.16 31.39
CA THR A 252 31.87 0.11 32.69
C THR A 252 30.95 -0.17 33.88
N LEU A 253 29.65 -0.41 33.63
CA LEU A 253 28.66 -0.77 34.64
C LEU A 253 28.48 -2.29 34.79
N SER A 254 29.07 -3.12 33.91
CA SER A 254 29.06 -4.59 34.02
C SER A 254 30.32 -5.10 34.70
#